data_AF-A0A7C4AM05-F1
#
_entry.id   AF-A0A7C4AM05-F1
#
_cell.length_a   1.000
_cell.length_b   1.000
_cell.length_c   1.000
_cell.angle_alpha   90.00
_cell.angle_beta   90.00
_cell.angle_gamma   90.00
#
_symmetry.space_group_name_H-M   'P 1'
#
loop_
_entity.id
_entity.type
_entity.pdbx_description
1 polymer ?
#
loop_
_entity_poly.entity_id
_entity_poly.type
_entity_poly.pdbx_seq_one_letter_code
_entity_poly.pdbx_strand_id
1 'polypeptide(L)'
;MSPLYATIIGVVPPCPRCKRIYDLTVEILNELGINATVKKVAFDSEEAQRYGRTGTAHHVAAWAQINIDWEKIWALASEGWSKELDEALMPCKERADAEGWLMTPVLLINDKVIFTGYVPDKEVLKRELENHYQKEVDTL
;
A
#
# COMPACT_ATOMS: atom_id res chain seq x y z
N MET A 1 -26.46 2.89 3.47
CA MET A 1 -25.10 2.31 3.55
C MET A 1 -24.12 3.40 3.18
N SER A 2 -23.23 3.77 4.11
CA SER A 2 -22.15 4.71 3.82
C SER A 2 -21.16 4.06 2.85
N PRO A 3 -20.58 4.79 1.89
CA PRO A 3 -19.58 4.23 0.99
C PRO A 3 -18.31 3.87 1.78
N LEU A 4 -17.69 2.75 1.43
CA LEU A 4 -16.39 2.36 1.97
C LEU A 4 -15.29 3.24 1.36
N TYR A 5 -14.37 3.78 2.16
CA TYR A 5 -13.31 4.66 1.67
C TYR A 5 -11.97 3.93 1.62
N ALA A 6 -11.47 3.67 0.42
CA ALA A 6 -10.15 3.11 0.19
C ALA A 6 -9.15 4.22 -0.14
N THR A 7 -8.09 4.34 0.65
CA THR A 7 -7.03 5.34 0.45
C THR A 7 -5.73 4.62 0.13
N ILE A 8 -5.11 4.95 -1.01
CA ILE A 8 -3.79 4.45 -1.37
C ILE A 8 -2.78 5.58 -1.22
N ILE A 9 -1.85 5.44 -0.28
CA ILE A 9 -0.72 6.37 -0.15
C ILE A 9 0.45 5.83 -0.97
N GLY A 10 0.99 6.65 -1.86
CA GLY A 10 2.05 6.25 -2.79
C GLY A 10 2.85 7.42 -3.34
N VAL A 11 3.76 7.10 -4.25
CA VAL A 11 4.52 8.11 -5.01
C VAL A 11 3.71 8.64 -6.20
N VAL A 12 4.02 9.86 -6.66
CA VAL A 12 3.42 10.49 -7.84
C VAL A 12 4.55 10.95 -8.77
N PRO A 13 4.64 10.47 -10.03
CA PRO A 13 3.82 9.42 -10.64
C PRO A 13 3.97 8.06 -9.95
N PRO A 14 2.96 7.15 -10.06
CA PRO A 14 2.95 5.90 -9.31
C PRO A 14 4.05 4.95 -9.76
N CYS A 15 4.78 4.38 -8.79
CA CYS A 15 5.66 3.24 -9.04
C CYS A 15 4.85 1.96 -9.29
N PRO A 16 5.47 0.88 -9.80
CA PRO A 16 4.74 -0.34 -10.14
C PRO A 16 3.94 -0.94 -8.98
N ARG A 17 4.51 -0.93 -7.77
CA ARG A 17 3.84 -1.43 -6.56
C ARG A 17 2.62 -0.61 -6.16
N CYS A 18 2.72 0.71 -6.21
CA CYS A 18 1.60 1.62 -5.92
C CYS A 18 0.48 1.46 -6.96
N LYS A 19 0.84 1.33 -8.23
CA LYS A 19 -0.12 1.05 -9.30
C LYS A 19 -0.81 -0.29 -9.08
N ARG A 20 -0.07 -1.36 -8.76
CA ARG A 20 -0.62 -2.69 -8.58
C ARG A 20 -1.58 -2.79 -7.39
N ILE A 21 -1.26 -2.18 -6.24
CA ILE A 21 -2.19 -2.09 -5.09
C ILE A 21 -3.50 -1.44 -5.51
N TYR A 22 -3.43 -0.30 -6.22
CA TYR A 22 -4.62 0.40 -6.67
C TYR A 22 -5.47 -0.47 -7.61
N ASP A 23 -4.84 -1.04 -8.64
CA ASP A 23 -5.54 -1.87 -9.64
C ASP A 23 -6.20 -3.10 -8.96
N LEU A 24 -5.47 -3.80 -8.07
CA LEU A 24 -6.02 -4.93 -7.31
C LEU A 24 -7.16 -4.53 -6.38
N THR A 25 -7.04 -3.40 -5.69
CA THR A 25 -8.07 -2.91 -4.78
C THR A 25 -9.36 -2.62 -5.55
N VAL A 26 -9.27 -1.92 -6.69
CA VAL A 26 -10.43 -1.62 -7.55
C VAL A 26 -11.04 -2.90 -8.13
N GLU A 27 -10.20 -3.82 -8.62
CA GLU A 27 -10.64 -5.12 -9.16
C GLU A 27 -11.46 -5.89 -8.13
N ILE A 28 -10.94 -6.04 -6.91
CA ILE A 28 -11.60 -6.80 -5.85
C ILE A 28 -12.88 -6.11 -5.37
N LEU A 29 -12.88 -4.79 -5.18
CA LEU A 29 -14.09 -4.06 -4.77
C LEU A 29 -15.24 -4.26 -5.77
N ASN A 30 -14.92 -4.27 -7.06
CA ASN A 30 -15.88 -4.57 -8.12
C ASN A 30 -16.36 -6.03 -8.07
N GLU A 31 -15.46 -7.00 -7.89
CA GLU A 31 -15.81 -8.43 -7.76
C GLU A 31 -16.75 -8.69 -6.57
N LEU A 32 -16.57 -7.95 -5.48
CA LEU A 32 -17.39 -8.06 -4.28
C LEU A 32 -18.70 -7.26 -4.36
N GLY A 33 -18.89 -6.44 -5.39
CA GLY A 33 -20.03 -5.53 -5.49
C GLY A 33 -20.06 -4.47 -4.38
N ILE A 34 -18.91 -4.14 -3.80
CA ILE A 34 -18.80 -3.16 -2.71
C ILE A 34 -18.76 -1.76 -3.30
N ASN A 35 -19.73 -0.92 -2.93
CA ASN A 35 -19.70 0.49 -3.28
C ASN A 35 -18.65 1.23 -2.44
N ALA A 36 -17.52 1.57 -3.06
CA ALA A 36 -16.40 2.21 -2.41
C ALA A 36 -15.85 3.41 -3.20
N THR A 37 -15.40 4.43 -2.48
CA THR A 37 -14.62 5.54 -3.03
C THR A 37 -13.14 5.23 -2.89
N VAL A 38 -12.42 5.18 -4.01
CA VAL A 38 -10.98 4.92 -4.02
C VAL A 38 -10.22 6.22 -4.31
N LYS A 39 -9.36 6.67 -3.40
CA LYS A 39 -8.53 7.87 -3.55
C LYS A 39 -7.04 7.54 -3.48
N LYS A 40 -6.22 8.34 -4.17
CA LYS A 40 -4.75 8.29 -4.12
C LYS A 40 -4.23 9.52 -3.41
N VAL A 41 -3.26 9.32 -2.53
CA VAL A 41 -2.64 10.37 -1.72
C VAL A 41 -1.12 10.28 -1.89
N ALA A 42 -0.46 11.43 -2.08
CA ALA A 42 0.99 11.47 -2.16
C ALA A 42 1.61 11.25 -0.77
N PHE A 43 2.67 10.44 -0.68
CA PHE A 43 3.28 10.07 0.60
C PHE A 43 3.84 11.24 1.41
N ASP A 44 4.17 12.34 0.74
CA ASP A 44 4.70 13.57 1.31
C ASP A 44 3.62 14.64 1.59
N SER A 45 2.35 14.34 1.30
CA SER A 45 1.24 15.24 1.60
C SER A 45 0.92 15.29 3.09
N GLU A 46 0.38 16.43 3.55
CA GLU A 46 -0.12 16.57 4.93
C GLU A 46 -1.14 15.51 5.29
N GLU A 47 -1.99 15.10 4.34
CA GLU A 47 -2.98 14.05 4.54
C GLU A 47 -2.33 12.69 4.86
N ALA A 48 -1.29 12.30 4.13
CA ALA A 48 -0.56 11.06 4.38
C ALA A 48 0.11 11.06 5.77
N GLN A 49 0.73 12.19 6.14
CA GLN A 49 1.46 12.32 7.40
C GLN A 49 0.55 12.25 8.65
N ARG A 50 -0.77 12.49 8.50
CA ARG A 50 -1.74 12.31 9.60
C ARG A 50 -1.87 10.86 10.06
N TYR A 51 -1.56 9.89 9.19
CA TYR A 51 -1.65 8.46 9.53
C TYR A 51 -0.37 7.94 10.18
N GLY A 52 0.73 8.68 10.09
CA GLY A 52 2.03 8.29 10.63
C GLY A 52 3.17 8.77 9.74
N ARG A 53 4.39 8.37 10.10
CA ARG A 53 5.60 8.71 9.32
C ARG A 53 5.59 7.94 8.00
N THR A 54 5.05 8.56 6.95
CA THR A 54 4.98 7.96 5.61
C THR A 54 6.27 8.18 4.83
N GLY A 55 6.69 7.18 4.06
CA GLY A 55 7.92 7.24 3.30
C GLY A 55 8.01 6.18 2.21
N THR A 56 8.95 6.37 1.30
CA THR A 56 9.26 5.38 0.25
C THR A 56 10.38 4.45 0.70
N ALA A 57 10.62 3.37 -0.05
CA ALA A 57 11.75 2.48 0.22
C ALA A 57 13.11 3.22 0.22
N HIS A 58 13.29 4.26 -0.60
CA HIS A 58 14.50 5.09 -0.59
C HIS A 58 14.67 5.85 0.73
N HIS A 59 13.58 6.43 1.25
CA HIS A 59 13.60 7.14 2.53
C HIS A 59 13.92 6.20 3.70
N VAL A 60 13.30 5.01 3.71
CA VAL A 60 13.55 4.00 4.75
C VAL A 60 14.98 3.48 4.65
N ALA A 61 15.47 3.13 3.46
CA ALA A 61 16.84 2.65 3.26
C ALA A 61 17.87 3.68 3.71
N ALA A 62 17.69 4.96 3.35
CA ALA A 62 18.58 6.04 3.77
C ALA A 62 18.59 6.22 5.29
N TRP A 63 17.40 6.23 5.91
CA TRP A 63 17.26 6.39 7.36
C TRP A 63 17.82 5.21 8.15
N ALA A 64 17.54 3.98 7.69
CA ALA A 64 17.96 2.74 8.34
C ALA A 64 19.36 2.28 7.93
N GLN A 65 20.03 3.02 7.03
CA GLN A 65 21.34 2.67 6.47
C GLN A 65 21.37 1.27 5.83
N ILE A 66 20.29 0.88 5.15
CA ILE A 66 20.18 -0.40 4.45
C ILE A 66 20.85 -0.26 3.08
N ASN A 67 21.81 -1.15 2.80
CA ASN A 67 22.40 -1.23 1.47
C ASN A 67 21.43 -1.97 0.53
N ILE A 68 20.91 -1.24 -0.47
CA ILE A 68 20.02 -1.77 -1.50
C ILE A 68 20.73 -1.66 -2.85
N ASP A 69 20.66 -2.74 -3.63
CA ASP A 69 21.07 -2.73 -5.03
C ASP A 69 20.01 -2.02 -5.87
N TRP A 70 20.14 -0.69 -5.99
CA TRP A 70 19.16 0.12 -6.72
C TRP A 70 19.16 -0.17 -8.22
N GLU A 71 20.27 -0.60 -8.82
CA GLU A 71 20.31 -1.02 -10.23
C GLU A 71 19.39 -2.22 -10.46
N LYS A 72 19.48 -3.23 -9.58
CA LYS A 72 18.55 -4.37 -9.60
C LYS A 72 17.10 -3.91 -9.42
N ILE A 73 16.82 -3.01 -8.47
CA ILE A 73 15.45 -2.51 -8.22
C ILE A 73 14.88 -1.79 -9.45
N TRP A 74 15.66 -0.92 -10.10
CA TRP A 74 15.20 -0.21 -11.28
C TRP A 74 14.98 -1.15 -12.47
N ALA A 75 15.84 -2.16 -12.65
CA ALA A 75 15.66 -3.19 -13.66
C ALA A 75 14.32 -3.92 -13.46
N LEU A 76 14.07 -4.44 -12.25
CA LEU A 76 12.82 -5.12 -11.91
C LEU A 76 11.60 -4.21 -12.08
N ALA A 77 11.69 -2.96 -11.61
CA ALA A 77 10.57 -2.01 -11.69
C ALA A 77 10.24 -1.58 -13.14
N SER A 78 11.20 -1.65 -14.06
CA SER A 78 10.99 -1.31 -15.48
C SER A 78 10.06 -2.30 -16.19
N GLU A 79 9.99 -3.55 -15.70
CA GLU A 79 9.10 -4.59 -16.21
C GLU A 79 7.69 -4.53 -15.59
N GLY A 80 7.46 -3.60 -14.64
CA GLY A 80 6.23 -3.48 -13.89
C GLY A 80 6.33 -4.10 -12.50
N TRP A 81 5.20 -4.57 -11.98
CA TRP A 81 5.17 -5.21 -10.67
C TRP A 81 5.50 -6.69 -10.80
N SER A 82 6.39 -7.18 -9.94
CA SER A 82 6.68 -8.61 -9.78
C SER A 82 6.84 -8.93 -8.29
N LYS A 83 6.67 -10.21 -7.94
CA LYS A 83 6.94 -10.69 -6.57
C LYS A 83 8.40 -10.48 -6.19
N GLU A 84 9.33 -10.66 -7.13
CA GLU A 84 10.76 -10.42 -6.91
C GLU A 84 11.04 -8.95 -6.55
N LEU A 85 10.35 -7.99 -7.16
CA LEU A 85 10.46 -6.57 -6.79
C LEU A 85 10.04 -6.32 -5.33
N ASP A 86 8.99 -6.99 -4.86
CA ASP A 86 8.57 -6.89 -3.46
C ASP A 86 9.57 -7.57 -2.51
N GLU A 87 10.04 -8.76 -2.86
CA GLU A 87 11.05 -9.50 -2.06
C GLU A 87 12.34 -8.70 -1.93
N ALA A 88 12.80 -8.06 -3.02
CA ALA A 88 14.00 -7.23 -3.01
C ALA A 88 13.89 -5.98 -2.11
N LEU A 89 12.67 -5.52 -1.82
CA LEU A 89 12.40 -4.35 -0.96
C LEU A 89 11.88 -4.74 0.44
N MET A 90 11.79 -6.05 0.73
CA MET A 90 11.35 -6.55 2.03
C MET A 90 12.20 -6.07 3.21
N PRO A 91 13.55 -5.97 3.10
CA PRO A 91 14.36 -5.43 4.20
C PRO A 91 13.94 -4.00 4.60
N CYS A 92 13.57 -3.16 3.64
CA CYS A 92 13.04 -1.83 3.93
C CYS A 92 11.66 -1.91 4.59
N LYS A 93 10.79 -2.82 4.15
CA LYS A 93 9.47 -3.02 4.77
C LYS A 93 9.60 -3.45 6.23
N GLU A 94 10.38 -4.49 6.50
CA GLU A 94 10.56 -5.05 7.84
C GLU A 94 11.10 -3.98 8.80
N ARG A 95 12.06 -3.18 8.33
CA ARG A 95 12.60 -2.10 9.15
C ARG A 95 11.63 -0.93 9.34
N ALA A 96 10.80 -0.63 8.34
CA ALA A 96 9.74 0.36 8.47
C ALA A 96 8.71 -0.07 9.53
N ASP A 97 8.23 -1.31 9.46
CA ASP A 97 7.22 -1.85 10.36
C ASP A 97 7.71 -1.88 11.82
N ALA A 98 8.97 -2.28 12.05
CA ALA A 98 9.57 -2.33 13.38
C ALA A 98 9.60 -0.96 14.09
N GLU A 99 9.48 0.13 13.33
CA GLU A 99 9.75 1.50 13.77
C GLU A 99 8.56 2.43 13.50
N GLY A 100 7.39 1.84 13.16
CA GLY A 100 6.14 2.55 12.95
C GLY A 100 6.09 3.43 11.70
N TRP A 101 6.96 3.20 10.72
CA TRP A 101 6.86 3.88 9.42
C TRP A 101 5.77 3.25 8.56
N LEU A 102 5.06 4.10 7.83
CA LEU A 102 4.13 3.68 6.79
C LEU A 102 4.85 3.72 5.43
N MET A 103 5.56 2.65 5.10
CA MET A 103 6.26 2.56 3.82
C MET A 103 5.26 2.36 2.67
N THR A 104 5.41 3.12 1.57
CA THR A 104 4.57 2.97 0.37
C THR A 104 4.83 1.65 -0.36
N PRO A 105 3.81 1.04 -1.00
CA PRO A 105 2.41 1.47 -1.00
C PRO A 105 1.74 1.25 0.36
N VAL A 106 0.85 2.16 0.76
CA VAL A 106 0.00 1.98 1.93
C VAL A 106 -1.45 1.90 1.46
N LEU A 107 -2.19 0.88 1.89
CA LEU A 107 -3.63 0.80 1.71
C LEU A 107 -4.32 1.03 3.05
N LEU A 108 -5.26 1.98 3.08
CA LEU A 108 -6.16 2.20 4.20
C LEU A 108 -7.61 1.98 3.79
N ILE A 109 -8.40 1.46 4.71
CA ILE A 109 -9.86 1.32 4.58
C ILE A 109 -10.51 2.03 5.76
N ASN A 110 -11.31 3.06 5.49
CA ASN A 110 -11.91 3.94 6.51
C ASN A 110 -10.87 4.39 7.56
N ASP A 111 -9.77 4.97 7.07
CA ASP A 111 -8.65 5.48 7.88
C ASP A 111 -7.85 4.43 8.67
N LYS A 112 -8.18 3.13 8.54
CA LYS A 112 -7.40 2.03 9.13
C LYS A 112 -6.39 1.49 8.14
N VAL A 113 -5.11 1.46 8.52
CA VAL A 113 -4.04 0.85 7.72
C VAL A 113 -4.25 -0.66 7.62
N ILE A 114 -4.27 -1.17 6.39
CA ILE A 114 -4.44 -2.61 6.09
C ILE A 114 -3.12 -3.22 5.61
N PHE A 115 -2.43 -2.54 4.69
CA PHE A 115 -1.14 -3.00 4.15
C PHE A 115 -0.15 -1.84 4.02
N THR A 116 1.13 -2.14 4.22
CA THR A 116 2.27 -1.22 4.07
C THR A 116 3.43 -1.93 3.38
N GLY A 117 4.04 -1.28 2.40
CA GLY A 117 5.39 -1.59 1.93
C GLY A 117 5.53 -2.74 0.94
N TYR A 118 4.42 -3.39 0.53
CA TYR A 118 4.41 -4.47 -0.47
C TYR A 118 3.03 -4.62 -1.14
N VAL A 119 2.95 -5.44 -2.18
CA VAL A 119 1.68 -5.91 -2.76
C VAL A 119 1.35 -7.32 -2.22
N PRO A 120 0.24 -7.51 -1.49
CA PRO A 120 -0.18 -8.82 -1.01
C PRO A 120 -0.79 -9.68 -2.12
N ASP A 121 -0.92 -10.98 -1.86
CA ASP A 121 -1.70 -11.89 -2.70
C ASP A 121 -3.16 -11.43 -2.79
N LYS A 122 -3.79 -11.60 -3.95
CA LYS A 122 -5.17 -11.15 -4.22
C LYS A 122 -6.15 -11.68 -3.19
N GLU A 123 -6.09 -12.97 -2.86
CA GLU A 123 -6.99 -13.60 -1.89
C GLU A 123 -6.82 -13.06 -0.47
N VAL A 124 -5.58 -12.69 -0.09
CA VAL A 124 -5.30 -12.08 1.21
C VAL A 124 -5.92 -10.68 1.26
N LEU A 125 -5.71 -9.86 0.24
CA LEU A 125 -6.31 -8.54 0.14
C LEU A 125 -7.85 -8.62 0.11
N LYS A 126 -8.41 -9.57 -0.64
CA LYS A 126 -9.86 -9.77 -0.75
C LYS A 126 -10.48 -10.08 0.60
N ARG A 127 -9.90 -11.01 1.35
CA ARG A 127 -10.38 -11.33 2.69
C ARG A 127 -10.34 -10.12 3.63
N GLU A 128 -9.29 -9.31 3.59
CA GLU A 128 -9.23 -8.10 4.42
C GLU A 128 -10.28 -7.06 4.01
N LEU A 129 -10.52 -6.86 2.72
CA LEU A 129 -11.57 -5.96 2.23
C LEU A 129 -12.97 -6.45 2.65
N GLU A 130 -13.27 -7.74 2.50
CA GLU A 130 -14.52 -8.36 2.96
C GLU A 130 -14.70 -8.17 4.48
N ASN A 131 -13.67 -8.48 5.27
CA ASN A 131 -13.69 -8.35 6.73
C ASN A 131 -13.97 -6.91 7.18
N HIS A 132 -13.32 -5.93 6.54
CA HIS A 132 -13.53 -4.53 6.85
C HIS A 132 -14.92 -4.05 6.43
N TYR A 133 -15.41 -4.49 5.27
CA TYR A 133 -16.77 -4.17 4.82
C TYR A 133 -17.84 -4.76 5.77
N GLN A 134 -17.70 -6.02 6.17
CA GLN A 134 -18.68 -6.66 7.06
C GLN A 134 -18.77 -5.97 8.42
N LYS A 135 -17.63 -5.56 9.00
CA LYS A 135 -17.61 -4.79 10.26
C LYS A 135 -18.39 -3.47 10.15
N GLU A 136 -18.34 -2.79 9.01
CA GLU A 136 -19.10 -1.56 8.77
C GLU A 136 -20.60 -1.84 8.65
N VAL A 137 -20.97 -2.95 7.98
CA VAL A 137 -22.36 -3.39 7.89
C VAL A 137 -22.93 -3.75 9.27
N ASP A 138 -22.14 -4.44 10.10
CA ASP A 138 -22.57 -4.90 11.44
C ASP A 138 -22.70 -3.75 12.47
N THR A 139 -22.12 -2.58 12.17
CA THR A 139 -22.15 -1.40 13.06
C THR A 139 -23.31 -0.45 12.71
N LEU A 140 -24.10 -0.75 11.67
CA LEU A 140 -25.30 -0.01 11.24
C LEU A 140 -26.58 -0.64 11.79
#